data_AF-A0A923Q3J4-F1
#
_entry.id   AF-A0A923Q3J4-F1
#
_cell.length_a   1.000
_cell.length_b   1.000
_cell.length_c   1.000
_cell.angle_alpha   90.00
_cell.angle_beta   90.00
_cell.angle_gamma   90.00
#
_symmetry.space_group_name_H-M   'P 1'
#
loop_
_entity.id
_entity.type
_entity.pdbx_description
1 polymer ?
#
loop_
_entity_poly.entity_id
_entity_poly.type
_entity_poly.pdbx_seq_one_letter_code
_entity_poly.pdbx_strand_id
1 'polypeptide(L)'
;MKLILALTATITMLFTAGCKEGTETIVVAGDSWAMFVCSYKSLDNALTKANVSGQSTNANCLSTTRASMRAEEQVLFETIQHQIGDATSAYLTARPDLKILISGYDYPRFSDDNKIDAYCEAYADMGCPTPAELNQFLNRFAESMTKFVDHKNTFYIQHHGLMQHYLGNEDANLKAFVMLAPEQISSADQPARFGGDDRLQTEEKGMLRIGPLTDAFHLSKFGFDKLAEHSVTQYSKSRCQVLFLYAARTGTDPGTYSSSSGMREKAMPVGATSRLSCRLPT
;
A
#
# COMPACT_ATOMS: atom_id res chain seq x y z
N MET A 1 -37.35 -39.14 -50.35
CA MET A 1 -37.71 -38.17 -49.29
C MET A 1 -36.84 -38.47 -48.07
N LYS A 2 -35.71 -37.78 -47.90
CA LYS A 2 -34.84 -37.88 -46.71
C LYS A 2 -34.81 -36.50 -46.07
N LEU A 3 -35.38 -36.42 -44.87
CA LEU A 3 -35.57 -35.20 -44.10
C LEU A 3 -34.27 -34.85 -43.38
N ILE A 4 -33.98 -33.56 -43.40
CA ILE A 4 -32.88 -32.85 -42.77
C ILE A 4 -33.01 -32.94 -41.24
N LEU A 5 -31.92 -33.24 -40.53
CA LEU A 5 -31.64 -32.67 -39.21
C LEU A 5 -30.13 -32.73 -38.95
N ALA A 6 -29.44 -31.62 -39.25
CA ALA A 6 -28.09 -31.38 -38.80
C ALA A 6 -28.17 -30.77 -37.39
N LEU A 7 -27.84 -31.56 -36.37
CA LEU A 7 -27.69 -31.08 -35.00
C LEU A 7 -26.20 -30.79 -34.76
N THR A 8 -25.76 -29.57 -35.07
CA THR A 8 -24.47 -29.06 -34.60
C THR A 8 -24.62 -28.68 -33.13
N ALA A 9 -24.10 -29.53 -32.24
CA ALA A 9 -23.86 -29.16 -30.86
C ALA A 9 -22.59 -28.31 -30.80
N THR A 10 -22.77 -26.98 -30.77
CA THR A 10 -21.69 -26.04 -30.44
C THR A 10 -21.40 -26.20 -28.95
N ILE A 11 -20.30 -26.85 -28.60
CA ILE A 11 -19.74 -26.77 -27.24
C ILE A 11 -19.19 -25.36 -27.09
N THR A 12 -19.98 -24.48 -26.49
CA THR A 12 -19.47 -23.21 -25.96
C THR A 12 -18.59 -23.56 -24.76
N MET A 13 -17.27 -23.65 -24.98
CA MET A 13 -16.34 -23.51 -23.87
C MET A 13 -16.45 -22.07 -23.36
N LEU A 14 -17.25 -21.89 -22.31
CA LEU A 14 -17.11 -20.74 -21.43
C LEU A 14 -15.74 -20.87 -20.76
N PHE A 15 -14.77 -20.15 -21.30
CA PHE A 15 -13.63 -19.75 -20.50
C PHE A 15 -14.14 -18.72 -19.49
N THR A 16 -14.61 -19.19 -18.34
CA THR A 16 -14.43 -18.38 -17.15
C THR A 16 -12.93 -18.28 -16.98
N ALA A 17 -12.36 -17.09 -17.17
CA ALA A 17 -11.05 -16.77 -16.64
C ALA A 17 -11.16 -16.70 -15.10
N GLY A 18 -11.52 -17.84 -14.49
CA GLY A 18 -11.27 -18.07 -13.08
C GLY A 18 -9.77 -18.11 -12.96
N CYS A 19 -9.20 -17.08 -12.34
CA CYS A 19 -7.80 -17.06 -11.95
C CYS A 19 -7.55 -18.30 -11.07
N LYS A 20 -7.06 -19.37 -11.68
CA LYS A 20 -6.61 -20.54 -10.95
C LYS A 20 -5.40 -21.11 -11.68
N GLU A 21 -4.25 -20.49 -11.44
CA GLU A 21 -2.98 -21.19 -11.17
C GLU A 21 -1.84 -20.19 -10.89
N GLY A 22 -1.00 -20.56 -9.89
CA GLY A 22 0.14 -19.79 -9.39
C GLY A 22 -0.15 -19.15 -8.03
N THR A 23 0.25 -19.79 -6.92
CA THR A 23 0.29 -19.12 -5.62
C THR A 23 1.35 -18.03 -5.66
N GLU A 24 0.92 -16.79 -5.82
CA GLU A 24 1.81 -15.63 -5.77
C GLU A 24 2.37 -15.48 -4.36
N THR A 25 3.68 -15.38 -4.24
CA THR A 25 4.33 -15.15 -2.95
C THR A 25 4.62 -13.66 -2.81
N ILE A 26 3.99 -13.05 -1.81
CA ILE A 26 4.21 -11.65 -1.45
C ILE A 26 5.21 -11.63 -0.30
N VAL A 27 6.30 -10.88 -0.48
CA VAL A 27 7.24 -10.57 0.59
C VAL A 27 7.02 -9.14 1.03
N VAL A 28 6.75 -8.97 2.32
CA VAL A 28 6.65 -7.66 2.96
C VAL A 28 8.00 -7.38 3.59
N ALA A 29 8.72 -6.37 3.07
CA ALA A 29 10.06 -6.02 3.53
C ALA A 29 10.04 -4.65 4.21
N GLY A 30 10.66 -4.56 5.38
CA GLY A 30 10.69 -3.38 6.22
C GLY A 30 11.68 -3.50 7.37
N ASP A 31 11.75 -2.47 8.21
CA ASP A 31 12.61 -2.45 9.39
C ASP A 31 11.91 -3.08 10.61
N SER A 32 11.98 -2.45 11.79
CA SER A 32 11.25 -2.90 12.98
C SER A 32 9.74 -3.05 12.73
N TRP A 33 9.12 -2.28 11.82
CA TRP A 33 7.68 -2.42 11.56
C TRP A 33 7.31 -3.78 10.95
N ALA A 34 8.16 -4.36 10.10
CA ALA A 34 7.90 -5.68 9.50
C ALA A 34 7.85 -6.76 10.59
N MET A 35 8.69 -6.61 11.63
CA MET A 35 8.65 -7.45 12.82
C MET A 35 7.35 -7.27 13.63
N PHE A 36 6.83 -6.05 13.77
CA PHE A 36 5.56 -5.82 14.47
C PHE A 36 4.34 -6.32 13.70
N VAL A 37 4.30 -6.14 12.38
CA VAL A 37 3.26 -6.73 11.51
C VAL A 37 3.26 -8.26 11.64
N CYS A 38 4.44 -8.87 11.71
CA CYS A 38 4.63 -10.31 11.94
C CYS A 38 4.12 -10.71 13.34
N SER A 39 4.59 -10.07 14.41
CA SER A 39 4.24 -10.43 15.80
C SER A 39 2.77 -10.20 16.15
N TYR A 40 2.14 -9.17 15.57
CA TYR A 40 0.70 -8.89 15.76
C TYR A 40 -0.22 -9.67 14.81
N LYS A 41 0.35 -10.46 13.88
CA LYS A 41 -0.39 -11.13 12.79
C LYS A 41 -1.23 -10.16 11.96
N SER A 42 -0.79 -8.91 11.84
CA SER A 42 -1.57 -7.86 11.18
C SER A 42 -1.76 -8.15 9.69
N LEU A 43 -0.75 -8.74 9.03
CA LEU A 43 -0.87 -9.16 7.62
C LEU A 43 -1.89 -10.30 7.44
N ASP A 44 -1.84 -11.32 8.30
CA ASP A 44 -2.79 -12.45 8.25
C ASP A 44 -4.24 -11.97 8.42
N ASN A 45 -4.45 -11.04 9.36
CA ASN A 45 -5.76 -10.42 9.60
C ASN A 45 -6.22 -9.62 8.37
N ALA A 46 -5.34 -8.83 7.76
CA ALA A 46 -5.64 -8.05 6.57
C ALA A 46 -5.98 -8.93 5.36
N LEU A 47 -5.21 -9.99 5.12
CA LEU A 47 -5.45 -10.96 4.05
C LEU A 47 -6.78 -11.71 4.26
N THR A 48 -7.06 -12.15 5.49
CA THR A 48 -8.33 -12.80 5.85
C THR A 48 -9.51 -11.87 5.59
N LYS A 49 -9.41 -10.61 6.00
CA LYS A 49 -10.44 -9.58 5.78
C LYS A 49 -10.66 -9.29 4.30
N ALA A 50 -9.59 -9.33 3.49
CA ALA A 50 -9.64 -9.18 2.05
C ALA A 50 -10.11 -10.45 1.30
N ASN A 51 -10.49 -11.50 2.04
CA ASN A 51 -10.87 -12.81 1.50
C ASN A 51 -9.78 -13.47 0.62
N VAL A 52 -8.51 -13.15 0.90
CA VAL A 52 -7.36 -13.77 0.25
C VAL A 52 -6.97 -15.00 1.07
N SER A 53 -7.55 -16.16 0.72
CA SER A 53 -7.21 -17.43 1.34
C SER A 53 -5.84 -17.93 0.84
N GLY A 54 -4.84 -17.90 1.71
CA GLY A 54 -3.49 -18.38 1.42
C GLY A 54 -2.70 -18.64 2.71
N GLN A 55 -1.75 -19.57 2.67
CA GLN A 55 -0.83 -19.79 3.79
C GLN A 55 0.16 -18.64 3.83
N SER A 56 -0.04 -17.69 4.74
CA SER A 56 1.05 -16.84 5.21
C SER A 56 2.08 -17.75 5.87
N THR A 57 3.18 -18.00 5.17
CA THR A 57 4.32 -18.66 5.78
C THR A 57 5.03 -17.57 6.56
N ASN A 58 4.74 -17.48 7.87
CA ASN A 58 5.51 -16.69 8.82
C ASN A 58 6.93 -17.26 8.88
N ALA A 59 7.74 -16.95 7.87
CA ALA A 59 9.18 -17.13 7.92
C ALA A 59 9.69 -16.16 8.99
N ASN A 60 10.44 -16.71 9.95
CA ASN A 60 11.10 -16.03 11.06
C ASN A 60 11.19 -14.50 10.89
N CYS A 61 10.60 -13.72 11.79
CA CYS A 61 10.61 -12.25 11.73
C CYS A 61 12.08 -11.75 11.86
N LEU A 62 12.78 -11.60 10.73
CA LEU A 62 14.18 -11.16 10.69
C LEU A 62 14.25 -9.63 10.73
N SER A 63 15.16 -9.10 11.52
CA SER A 63 15.41 -7.65 11.64
C SER A 63 16.73 -7.29 10.97
N THR A 64 16.73 -6.23 10.15
CA THR A 64 17.94 -5.70 9.52
C THR A 64 17.95 -4.17 9.60
N THR A 65 18.40 -3.60 10.73
CA THR A 65 18.71 -2.16 10.77
C THR A 65 20.02 -1.83 11.49
N ARG A 66 20.76 -0.90 10.88
CA ARG A 66 21.84 -0.11 11.49
C ARG A 66 21.48 1.36 11.30
N ALA A 67 21.46 2.14 12.37
CA ALA A 67 21.22 3.58 12.31
C ALA A 67 22.54 4.35 12.18
N SER A 68 22.62 5.25 11.21
CA SER A 68 23.59 6.35 11.15
C SER A 68 23.07 7.36 10.12
N MET A 69 22.84 8.61 10.53
CA MET A 69 22.45 9.69 9.61
C MET A 69 23.32 10.92 9.86
N ARG A 70 24.29 11.14 8.97
CA ARG A 70 24.86 12.46 8.63
C ARG A 70 25.24 12.45 7.16
N ALA A 71 24.25 12.70 6.29
CA ALA A 71 24.44 12.89 4.86
C ALA A 71 23.48 13.99 4.38
N GLU A 72 23.81 14.63 3.26
CA GLU A 72 22.85 15.46 2.51
C GLU A 72 21.61 14.59 2.18
N GLU A 73 20.41 15.15 2.33
CA GLU A 73 19.13 14.41 2.20
C GLU A 73 19.10 13.46 0.98
N GLN A 74 19.54 13.94 -0.18
CA GLN A 74 19.58 13.15 -1.40
C GLN A 74 20.55 11.95 -1.31
N VAL A 75 21.73 12.14 -0.72
CA VAL A 75 22.70 11.05 -0.50
C VAL A 75 22.13 9.99 0.44
N LEU A 76 21.37 10.41 1.46
CA LEU A 76 20.66 9.49 2.34
C LEU A 76 19.59 8.70 1.58
N PHE A 77 18.78 9.37 0.75
CA PHE A 77 17.76 8.72 -0.07
C PHE A 77 18.37 7.69 -1.03
N GLU A 78 19.43 8.07 -1.75
CA GLU A 78 20.14 7.18 -2.67
C GLU A 78 20.79 5.99 -1.95
N THR A 79 21.36 6.23 -0.76
CA THR A 79 21.93 5.16 0.07
C THR A 79 20.87 4.15 0.47
N ILE A 80 19.71 4.60 0.96
CA ILE A 80 18.60 3.73 1.35
C ILE A 80 18.06 2.98 0.13
N GLN A 81 17.86 3.67 -1.00
CA GLN A 81 17.40 3.07 -2.25
C GLN A 81 18.37 2.00 -2.75
N HIS A 82 19.67 2.26 -2.70
CA HIS A 82 20.68 1.28 -3.09
C HIS A 82 20.61 0.04 -2.21
N GLN A 83 20.54 0.19 -0.88
CA GLN A 83 20.42 -0.94 0.05
C GLN A 83 19.14 -1.75 -0.16
N ILE A 84 18.00 -1.07 -0.37
CA ILE A 84 16.73 -1.73 -0.72
C ILE A 84 16.84 -2.42 -2.08
N GLY A 85 17.49 -1.80 -3.05
CA GLY A 85 17.73 -2.35 -4.39
C GLY A 85 18.55 -3.63 -4.35
N ASP A 86 19.62 -3.66 -3.57
CA ASP A 86 20.45 -4.85 -3.38
C ASP A 86 19.64 -5.98 -2.73
N ALA A 87 18.86 -5.67 -1.68
CA ALA A 87 18.02 -6.66 -1.01
C ALA A 87 16.93 -7.22 -1.93
N THR A 88 16.18 -6.35 -2.62
CA THR A 88 15.11 -6.77 -3.54
C THR A 88 15.68 -7.55 -4.73
N SER A 89 16.84 -7.14 -5.27
CA SER A 89 17.54 -7.87 -6.33
C SER A 89 17.98 -9.25 -5.88
N ALA A 90 18.47 -9.42 -4.65
CA ALA A 90 18.83 -10.73 -4.11
C ALA A 90 17.60 -11.66 -4.03
N TYR A 91 16.47 -11.17 -3.52
CA TYR A 91 15.22 -11.94 -3.46
C TYR A 91 14.70 -12.31 -4.86
N LEU A 92 14.67 -11.35 -5.79
CA LEU A 92 14.19 -11.57 -7.15
C LEU A 92 15.14 -12.44 -7.99
N THR A 93 16.43 -12.44 -7.69
CA THR A 93 17.38 -13.38 -8.30
C THR A 93 17.10 -14.81 -7.86
N ALA A 94 16.83 -15.03 -6.58
CA ALA A 94 16.50 -16.35 -6.06
C ALA A 94 15.09 -16.82 -6.49
N ARG A 95 14.14 -15.89 -6.57
CA ARG A 95 12.74 -16.14 -6.90
C ARG A 95 12.18 -15.01 -7.78
N PRO A 96 12.34 -15.11 -9.11
CA PRO A 96 11.91 -14.07 -10.06
C PRO A 96 10.40 -13.81 -10.10
N ASP A 97 9.61 -14.72 -9.54
CA ASP A 97 8.16 -14.66 -9.43
C ASP A 97 7.65 -13.87 -8.22
N LEU A 98 8.53 -13.48 -7.28
CA LEU A 98 8.12 -12.75 -6.08
C LEU A 98 7.54 -11.37 -6.40
N LYS A 99 6.63 -10.97 -5.53
CA LYS A 99 6.14 -9.60 -5.43
C LYS A 99 6.57 -9.03 -4.09
N ILE A 100 7.28 -7.91 -4.13
CA ILE A 100 7.87 -7.30 -2.95
C ILE A 100 7.13 -5.99 -2.67
N LEU A 101 6.55 -5.90 -1.47
CA LEU A 101 5.92 -4.68 -0.97
C LEU A 101 6.89 -4.00 0.00
N ILE A 102 7.29 -2.80 -0.35
CA ILE A 102 8.02 -1.89 0.52
C ILE A 102 6.98 -0.96 1.14
N SER A 103 6.74 -1.11 2.45
CA SER A 103 5.86 -0.19 3.16
C SER A 103 6.64 1.06 3.56
N GLY A 104 6.06 2.22 3.25
CA GLY A 104 6.45 3.49 3.82
C GLY A 104 5.96 3.64 5.26
N TYR A 105 6.37 4.76 5.86
CA TYR A 105 5.93 5.15 7.19
C TYR A 105 4.61 5.91 7.14
N ASP A 106 3.95 5.99 8.30
CA ASP A 106 3.01 7.07 8.61
C ASP A 106 3.75 8.19 9.37
N TYR A 107 3.09 9.29 9.70
CA TYR A 107 3.71 10.38 10.44
C TYR A 107 4.07 9.96 11.87
N PRO A 108 5.30 10.19 12.34
CA PRO A 108 5.71 9.85 13.70
C PRO A 108 5.16 10.85 14.72
N ARG A 109 5.46 10.60 16.00
CA ARG A 109 5.14 11.46 17.14
C ARG A 109 6.40 11.78 17.94
N PHE A 110 7.37 12.44 17.28
CA PHE A 110 8.53 12.97 17.98
C PHE A 110 8.16 14.26 18.71
N SER A 111 8.57 14.35 19.97
CA SER A 111 8.35 15.52 20.82
C SER A 111 9.50 15.69 21.80
N ASP A 112 9.76 16.93 22.20
CA ASP A 112 10.79 17.27 23.20
C ASP A 112 10.50 16.65 24.57
N ASP A 113 9.25 16.29 24.85
CA ASP A 113 8.81 15.77 26.12
C ASP A 113 8.71 14.24 26.16
N ASN A 114 9.22 13.54 25.13
CA ASN A 114 9.25 12.08 25.12
C ASN A 114 9.99 11.54 26.35
N LYS A 115 9.51 10.41 26.89
CA LYS A 115 10.02 9.83 28.14
C LYS A 115 11.03 8.69 27.92
N ILE A 116 11.40 8.44 26.67
CA ILE A 116 12.37 7.42 26.28
C ILE A 116 13.65 8.13 25.83
N ASP A 117 14.71 8.04 26.65
CA ASP A 117 15.97 8.78 26.44
C ASP A 117 16.55 8.60 25.03
N ALA A 118 16.53 7.37 24.50
CA ALA A 118 17.02 7.08 23.15
C ALA A 118 16.26 7.85 22.05
N TYR A 119 14.97 8.15 22.25
CA TYR A 119 14.20 8.96 21.32
C TYR A 119 14.51 10.44 21.47
N CYS A 120 14.77 10.91 22.70
CA CYS A 120 15.21 12.28 22.94
C CYS A 120 16.58 12.54 22.31
N GLU A 121 17.53 11.60 22.45
CA GLU A 121 18.85 11.67 21.80
C GLU A 121 18.73 11.68 20.28
N ALA A 122 17.97 10.73 19.71
CA ALA A 122 17.74 10.69 18.26
C ALA A 122 17.06 11.97 17.73
N TYR A 123 16.09 12.50 18.48
CA TYR A 123 15.40 13.74 18.12
C TYR A 123 16.32 14.96 18.17
N ALA A 124 17.17 15.05 19.20
CA ALA A 124 18.19 16.09 19.31
C ALA A 124 19.24 15.98 18.19
N ASP A 125 19.68 14.76 17.84
CA ASP A 125 20.63 14.51 16.76
C ASP A 125 20.06 14.90 15.37
N MET A 126 18.74 14.83 15.20
CA MET A 126 18.05 15.34 14.01
C MET A 126 17.92 16.88 13.99
N GLY A 127 18.33 17.57 15.05
CA GLY A 127 18.20 19.03 15.19
C GLY A 127 16.82 19.47 15.68
N CYS A 128 16.09 18.59 16.39
CA CYS A 128 14.75 18.85 16.93
C CYS A 128 13.77 19.37 15.86
N PRO A 129 13.58 18.65 14.73
CA PRO A 129 12.72 19.11 13.65
C PRO A 129 11.27 19.23 14.10
N THR A 130 10.59 20.28 13.64
CA THR A 130 9.13 20.39 13.82
C THR A 130 8.41 19.24 13.11
N PRO A 131 7.17 18.90 13.51
CA PRO A 131 6.37 17.91 12.79
C PRO A 131 6.27 18.20 11.29
N ALA A 132 6.13 19.47 10.90
CA ALA A 132 6.10 19.90 9.51
C ALA A 132 7.39 19.55 8.76
N GLU A 133 8.56 19.88 9.32
CA GLU A 133 9.86 19.59 8.69
C GLU A 133 10.09 18.08 8.52
N LEU A 134 9.79 17.31 9.57
CA LEU A 134 9.97 15.86 9.57
C LEU A 134 9.00 15.17 8.58
N ASN A 135 7.72 15.54 8.59
CA ASN A 135 6.73 14.96 7.69
C ASN A 135 6.97 15.36 6.23
N GLN A 136 7.45 16.59 5.98
CA GLN A 136 7.86 16.99 4.63
C GLN A 136 9.08 16.22 4.13
N PHE A 137 10.04 15.93 5.01
CA PHE A 137 11.14 15.02 4.68
C PHE A 137 10.62 13.63 4.30
N LEU A 138 9.70 13.05 5.10
CA LEU A 138 9.07 11.76 4.78
C LEU A 138 8.29 11.79 3.46
N ASN A 139 7.58 12.89 3.18
CA ASN A 139 6.89 13.11 1.91
C ASN A 139 7.85 13.08 0.71
N ARG A 140 8.99 13.79 0.79
CA ARG A 140 10.02 13.77 -0.27
C ARG A 140 10.67 12.40 -0.41
N PHE A 141 10.92 11.71 0.71
CA PHE A 141 11.43 10.35 0.69
C PHE A 141 10.45 9.40 -0.02
N ALA A 142 9.16 9.47 0.30
CA ALA A 142 8.12 8.68 -0.36
C ALA A 142 8.05 8.95 -1.86
N GLU A 143 8.15 10.21 -2.31
CA GLU A 143 8.25 10.54 -3.74
C GLU A 143 9.50 9.94 -4.41
N SER A 144 10.62 9.91 -3.69
CA SER A 144 11.85 9.29 -4.20
C SER A 144 11.65 7.78 -4.33
N MET A 145 11.05 7.13 -3.34
CA MET A 145 10.78 5.69 -3.34
C MET A 145 9.78 5.26 -4.42
N THR A 146 8.72 6.03 -4.69
CA THR A 146 7.79 5.68 -5.78
C THR A 146 8.43 5.73 -7.16
N LYS A 147 9.42 6.60 -7.37
CA LYS A 147 10.21 6.68 -8.61
C LYS A 147 11.24 5.56 -8.74
N PHE A 148 11.73 5.07 -7.59
CA PHE A 148 12.75 4.03 -7.52
C PHE A 148 12.21 2.63 -7.86
N VAL A 149 11.00 2.29 -7.41
CA VAL A 149 10.43 0.94 -7.63
C VAL A 149 9.94 0.73 -9.07
N ASP A 150 9.97 -0.52 -9.54
CA ASP A 150 9.64 -0.88 -10.93
C ASP A 150 8.13 -1.03 -11.22
N HIS A 151 7.28 -1.04 -10.18
CA HIS A 151 5.83 -1.25 -10.23
C HIS A 151 5.41 -2.55 -10.95
N LYS A 152 6.33 -3.50 -11.09
CA LYS A 152 6.11 -4.79 -11.73
C LYS A 152 6.29 -5.93 -10.73
N ASN A 153 7.44 -5.94 -10.07
CA ASN A 153 7.79 -6.92 -9.04
C ASN A 153 7.99 -6.24 -7.69
N THR A 154 8.31 -4.95 -7.68
CA THR A 154 8.50 -4.18 -6.46
C THR A 154 7.52 -3.01 -6.43
N PHE A 155 6.86 -2.83 -5.29
CA PHE A 155 5.86 -1.80 -5.08
C PHE A 155 6.20 -1.04 -3.81
N TYR A 156 6.01 0.28 -3.84
CA TYR A 156 6.11 1.13 -2.65
C TYR A 156 4.71 1.61 -2.27
N ILE A 157 4.34 1.44 -1.02
CA ILE A 157 3.05 1.87 -0.48
C ILE A 157 3.32 2.91 0.59
N GLN A 158 2.96 4.17 0.32
CA GLN A 158 3.02 5.26 1.30
C GLN A 158 1.82 5.16 2.28
N HIS A 159 2.00 5.60 3.52
CA HIS A 159 0.98 5.56 4.58
C HIS A 159 0.72 6.91 5.26
N HIS A 160 1.22 8.02 4.72
CA HIS A 160 1.17 9.31 5.42
C HIS A 160 -0.27 9.79 5.67
N GLY A 161 -0.56 10.08 6.94
CA GLY A 161 -1.87 10.51 7.41
C GLY A 161 -2.88 9.39 7.60
N LEU A 162 -2.47 8.12 7.49
CA LEU A 162 -3.37 6.99 7.71
C LEU A 162 -3.95 7.02 9.14
N MET A 163 -3.12 7.29 10.14
CA MET A 163 -3.54 7.41 11.53
C MET A 163 -4.33 8.68 11.77
N GLN A 164 -4.01 9.79 11.11
CA GLN A 164 -4.84 11.00 11.18
C GLN A 164 -6.25 10.73 10.64
N HIS A 165 -6.38 9.93 9.57
CA HIS A 165 -7.69 9.50 9.09
C HIS A 165 -8.44 8.66 10.13
N TYR A 166 -7.80 7.69 10.78
CA TYR A 166 -8.53 6.81 11.72
C TYR A 166 -8.75 7.41 13.12
N LEU A 167 -7.85 8.27 13.58
CA LEU A 167 -7.76 8.70 14.98
C LEU A 167 -7.98 10.20 15.15
N GLY A 168 -7.88 10.98 14.07
CA GLY A 168 -7.88 12.44 14.13
C GLY A 168 -6.57 12.99 14.69
N ASN A 169 -6.65 14.22 15.21
CA ASN A 169 -5.66 14.85 16.06
C ASN A 169 -6.37 15.79 17.05
N GLU A 170 -6.40 15.42 18.34
CA GLU A 170 -7.15 16.12 19.38
C GLU A 170 -6.55 17.51 19.67
N ASP A 171 -5.22 17.62 19.69
CA ASP A 171 -4.51 18.88 19.90
C ASP A 171 -4.83 19.91 18.80
N ALA A 172 -5.10 19.44 17.58
CA ALA A 172 -5.48 20.25 16.43
C ALA A 172 -7.00 20.32 16.17
N ASN A 173 -7.83 19.74 17.04
CA ASN A 173 -9.29 19.60 16.84
C ASN A 173 -9.65 18.93 15.49
N LEU A 174 -8.78 18.05 15.01
CA LEU A 174 -8.99 17.23 13.84
C LEU A 174 -9.77 15.97 14.25
N LYS A 175 -10.97 15.81 13.71
CA LYS A 175 -11.79 14.62 13.99
C LYS A 175 -11.34 13.43 13.15
N ALA A 176 -11.57 12.21 13.65
CA ALA A 176 -11.41 11.00 12.84
C ALA A 176 -12.31 11.06 11.58
N PHE A 177 -11.85 10.40 10.52
CA PHE A 177 -12.50 10.19 9.23
C PHE A 177 -12.75 11.45 8.39
N VAL A 178 -12.10 12.58 8.72
CA VAL A 178 -12.21 13.82 7.94
C VAL A 178 -11.06 14.01 6.93
N MET A 179 -9.94 13.33 7.14
CA MET A 179 -8.86 13.22 6.15
C MET A 179 -9.26 12.29 5.01
N LEU A 180 -8.53 12.34 3.89
CA LEU A 180 -8.70 11.44 2.75
C LEU A 180 -8.77 9.98 3.21
N ALA A 181 -9.66 9.21 2.59
CA ALA A 181 -9.80 7.81 2.91
C ALA A 181 -8.52 7.05 2.54
N PRO A 182 -8.19 5.93 3.21
CA PRO A 182 -6.99 5.13 2.94
C PRO A 182 -6.86 4.80 1.45
N GLU A 183 -7.99 4.62 0.76
CA GLU A 183 -8.01 4.34 -0.67
C GLU A 183 -7.36 5.41 -1.55
N GLN A 184 -7.20 6.62 -1.04
CA GLN A 184 -6.85 7.83 -1.77
C GLN A 184 -5.48 8.41 -1.37
N ILE A 185 -4.86 7.95 -0.28
CA ILE A 185 -3.61 8.55 0.23
C ILE A 185 -2.36 8.01 -0.49
N SER A 186 -2.35 6.75 -0.91
CA SER A 186 -1.19 6.11 -1.55
C SER A 186 -1.19 6.26 -3.08
N SER A 187 -0.95 7.47 -3.57
CA SER A 187 -0.77 7.69 -5.01
C SER A 187 0.65 7.31 -5.44
N ALA A 188 0.78 6.45 -6.45
CA ALA A 188 2.08 6.14 -7.06
C ALA A 188 2.72 7.39 -7.69
N ASP A 189 1.90 8.26 -8.29
CA ASP A 189 2.37 9.41 -9.07
C ASP A 189 2.62 10.66 -8.20
N GLN A 190 1.89 10.83 -7.10
CA GLN A 190 1.90 12.05 -6.30
C GLN A 190 1.79 11.77 -4.78
N PRO A 191 2.69 10.97 -4.19
CA PRO A 191 2.57 10.54 -2.78
C PRO A 191 2.69 11.68 -1.76
N ALA A 192 3.33 12.81 -2.08
CA ALA A 192 3.35 13.98 -1.18
C ALA A 192 2.08 14.83 -1.26
N ARG A 193 1.30 14.72 -2.34
CA ARG A 193 0.07 15.49 -2.51
C ARG A 193 -1.10 14.87 -1.75
N PHE A 194 -1.08 13.55 -1.60
CA PHE A 194 -2.18 12.79 -1.04
C PHE A 194 -1.73 12.19 0.30
N GLY A 195 -2.38 12.63 1.37
CA GLY A 195 -2.03 12.23 2.73
C GLY A 195 -2.77 13.05 3.77
N GLY A 196 -2.27 13.00 5.00
CA GLY A 196 -2.73 13.84 6.11
C GLY A 196 -2.11 15.24 6.11
N ASP A 197 -2.46 16.05 7.09
CA ASP A 197 -1.83 17.35 7.34
C ASP A 197 -0.39 17.12 7.81
N ASP A 198 0.57 17.54 6.99
CA ASP A 198 2.01 17.36 7.26
C ASP A 198 2.48 18.16 8.47
N ARG A 199 1.71 19.14 8.95
CA ARG A 199 2.04 19.91 10.16
C ARG A 199 1.66 19.18 11.44
N LEU A 200 0.96 18.05 11.34
CA LEU A 200 0.43 17.31 12.48
C LEU A 200 1.13 15.95 12.62
N GLN A 201 1.46 15.60 13.85
CA GLN A 201 1.93 14.27 14.22
C GLN A 201 0.78 13.27 14.38
N THR A 202 1.12 11.98 14.44
CA THR A 202 0.16 10.94 14.83
C THR A 202 -0.27 11.11 16.28
N GLU A 203 -1.54 10.81 16.54
CA GLU A 203 -2.10 10.82 17.89
C GLU A 203 -1.47 9.81 18.83
N GLU A 204 -1.41 10.14 20.11
CA GLU A 204 -0.75 9.29 21.12
C GLU A 204 -1.35 7.88 21.14
N LYS A 205 -2.68 7.78 21.02
CA LYS A 205 -3.42 6.50 20.93
C LYS A 205 -3.06 5.67 19.69
N GLY A 206 -2.42 6.27 18.69
CA GLY A 206 -1.89 5.61 17.50
C GLY A 206 -0.52 4.98 17.70
N MET A 207 0.17 5.30 18.79
CA MET A 207 1.55 4.87 19.05
C MET A 207 1.61 3.67 19.99
N LEU A 208 2.70 2.90 19.88
CA LEU A 208 2.98 1.78 20.76
C LEU A 208 3.12 2.26 22.20
N ARG A 209 2.54 1.51 23.15
CA ARG A 209 2.71 1.76 24.57
C ARG A 209 3.58 0.68 25.19
N ILE A 210 4.64 1.09 25.88
CA ILE A 210 5.55 0.21 26.61
C ILE A 210 5.39 0.54 28.10
N GLY A 211 4.42 -0.12 28.74
CA GLY A 211 4.02 0.22 30.11
C GLY A 211 3.46 1.64 30.19
N PRO A 212 4.03 2.54 31.02
CA PRO A 212 3.58 3.94 31.11
C PRO A 212 4.14 4.82 29.99
N LEU A 213 5.10 4.34 29.21
CA LEU A 213 5.78 5.11 28.17
C LEU A 213 5.04 4.98 26.84
N THR A 214 5.03 6.06 26.07
CA THR A 214 4.51 6.06 24.70
C THR A 214 5.67 6.22 23.71
N ASP A 215 5.68 5.35 22.71
CA ASP A 215 6.68 5.34 21.64
C ASP A 215 6.50 6.55 20.71
N ALA A 216 7.59 7.03 20.11
CA ALA A 216 7.59 8.14 19.16
C ALA A 216 7.52 7.70 17.69
N PHE A 217 7.79 6.41 17.43
CA PHE A 217 8.04 5.89 16.09
C PHE A 217 7.15 4.69 15.75
N HIS A 218 7.01 3.75 16.69
CA HIS A 218 6.26 2.52 16.44
C HIS A 218 4.77 2.74 16.67
N LEU A 219 3.95 2.26 15.73
CA LEU A 219 2.50 2.29 15.86
C LEU A 219 2.01 1.30 16.92
N SER A 220 0.82 1.57 17.45
CA SER A 220 0.09 0.60 18.28
C SER A 220 -0.33 -0.60 17.43
N LYS A 221 -0.81 -1.67 18.09
CA LYS A 221 -1.43 -2.80 17.37
C LYS A 221 -2.52 -2.32 16.40
N PHE A 222 -3.36 -1.37 16.83
CA PHE A 222 -4.39 -0.80 15.97
C PHE A 222 -3.78 -0.14 14.72
N GLY A 223 -2.71 0.65 14.90
CA GLY A 223 -2.03 1.30 13.77
C GLY A 223 -1.41 0.29 12.80
N PHE A 224 -0.75 -0.76 13.30
CA PHE A 224 -0.21 -1.82 12.44
C PHE A 224 -1.29 -2.64 11.73
N ASP A 225 -2.43 -2.91 12.38
CA ASP A 225 -3.57 -3.56 11.71
C ASP A 225 -4.06 -2.69 10.53
N LYS A 226 -4.13 -1.37 10.70
CA LYS A 226 -4.52 -0.44 9.62
C LYS A 226 -3.47 -0.29 8.53
N LEU A 227 -2.19 -0.27 8.89
CA LEU A 227 -1.09 -0.26 7.92
C LEU A 227 -1.12 -1.52 7.04
N ALA A 228 -1.34 -2.70 7.64
CA ALA A 228 -1.47 -3.95 6.90
C ALA A 228 -2.71 -3.97 5.99
N GLU A 229 -3.89 -3.56 6.50
CA GLU A 229 -5.11 -3.42 5.70
C GLU A 229 -4.89 -2.48 4.51
N HIS A 230 -4.26 -1.33 4.74
CA HIS A 230 -3.94 -0.36 3.69
C HIS A 230 -2.98 -0.94 2.64
N SER A 231 -1.92 -1.63 3.07
CA SER A 231 -0.94 -2.24 2.17
C SER A 231 -1.58 -3.25 1.23
N VAL A 232 -2.39 -4.17 1.77
CA VAL A 232 -3.09 -5.18 0.96
C VAL A 232 -4.06 -4.52 -0.03
N THR A 233 -4.77 -3.49 0.42
CA THR A 233 -5.74 -2.76 -0.42
C THR A 233 -5.05 -2.04 -1.57
N GLN A 234 -3.95 -1.33 -1.32
CA GLN A 234 -3.24 -0.58 -2.36
C GLN A 234 -2.51 -1.51 -3.33
N TYR A 235 -1.90 -2.58 -2.82
CA TYR A 235 -1.32 -3.59 -3.68
C TYR A 235 -2.34 -4.17 -4.65
N SER A 236 -3.50 -4.58 -4.13
CA SER A 236 -4.59 -5.14 -4.95
C SER A 236 -5.05 -4.18 -6.05
N LYS A 237 -5.14 -2.88 -5.74
CA LYS A 237 -5.50 -1.86 -6.74
C LYS A 237 -4.45 -1.68 -7.83
N SER A 238 -3.17 -1.63 -7.45
CA SER A 238 -2.07 -1.46 -8.41
C SER A 238 -2.10 -2.57 -9.48
N ARG A 239 -2.42 -3.80 -9.07
CA ARG A 239 -2.60 -4.93 -9.97
C ARG A 239 -3.77 -4.78 -10.93
N CYS A 240 -4.92 -4.32 -10.44
CA CYS A 240 -6.09 -4.11 -11.28
C CYS A 240 -5.84 -3.03 -12.35
N GLN A 241 -5.08 -1.98 -12.03
CA GLN A 241 -4.75 -0.92 -12.99
C GLN A 241 -3.83 -1.41 -14.12
N VAL A 242 -2.83 -2.23 -13.79
CA VAL A 242 -1.91 -2.81 -14.81
C VAL A 242 -2.68 -3.72 -15.78
N LEU A 243 -3.60 -4.54 -15.28
CA LEU A 243 -4.42 -5.41 -16.13
C LEU A 243 -5.32 -4.60 -17.08
N PHE A 244 -5.86 -3.46 -16.61
CA PHE A 244 -6.68 -2.59 -17.44
C PHE A 244 -5.88 -1.93 -18.57
N LEU A 245 -4.70 -1.39 -18.26
CA LEU A 245 -3.82 -0.78 -19.28
C LEU A 245 -3.35 -1.80 -20.32
N TYR A 246 -3.10 -3.05 -19.90
CA TYR A 246 -2.75 -4.12 -20.82
C TYR A 246 -3.91 -4.46 -21.76
N ALA A 247 -5.12 -4.66 -21.23
CA ALA A 247 -6.32 -4.96 -22.02
C ALA A 247 -6.69 -3.83 -23.00
N ALA A 248 -6.56 -2.57 -22.57
CA ALA A 248 -6.79 -1.41 -23.43
C ALA A 248 -5.76 -1.31 -24.58
N ARG A 249 -4.50 -1.72 -24.34
CA ARG A 249 -3.42 -1.65 -25.33
C ARG A 249 -3.44 -2.79 -26.34
N THR A 250 -3.89 -3.98 -25.95
CA THR A 250 -3.94 -5.15 -26.85
C THR A 250 -5.14 -5.12 -27.79
N GLY A 251 -6.06 -4.15 -27.67
CA GLY A 251 -7.26 -4.06 -28.50
C GLY A 251 -8.21 -5.25 -28.31
N THR A 252 -7.93 -6.11 -27.35
CA THR A 252 -8.83 -7.17 -26.89
C THR A 252 -9.84 -6.50 -25.98
N ASP A 253 -10.83 -5.86 -26.59
CA ASP A 253 -12.02 -5.37 -25.91
C ASP A 253 -12.63 -6.56 -25.14
N PRO A 254 -12.60 -6.58 -23.80
CA PRO A 254 -13.00 -7.76 -23.02
C PRO A 254 -14.51 -8.07 -23.12
N GLY A 255 -15.25 -7.34 -23.96
CA GLY A 255 -16.58 -7.72 -24.36
C GLY A 255 -17.32 -6.54 -24.95
N THR A 256 -17.33 -6.43 -26.27
CA THR A 256 -18.52 -5.94 -26.95
C THR A 256 -19.69 -6.85 -26.53
N TYR A 257 -20.43 -6.44 -25.50
CA TYR A 257 -21.80 -6.89 -25.31
C TYR A 257 -22.55 -6.49 -26.57
N SER A 258 -22.84 -7.47 -27.43
CA SER A 258 -23.78 -7.33 -28.53
C SER A 258 -25.15 -7.00 -27.96
N SER A 259 -25.46 -5.71 -27.83
CA SER A 259 -26.82 -5.24 -27.57
C SER A 259 -27.61 -5.32 -28.88
N SER A 260 -28.08 -6.51 -29.23
CA SER A 260 -29.13 -6.67 -30.22
C SER A 260 -30.49 -6.41 -29.55
N SER A 261 -30.80 -5.14 -29.32
CA SER A 261 -32.19 -4.66 -29.27
C SER A 261 -32.19 -3.15 -29.50
N GLY A 262 -32.82 -2.75 -30.59
CA GLY A 262 -32.84 -1.35 -31.04
C GLY A 262 -33.45 -0.44 -29.98
N MET A 263 -32.73 0.64 -29.67
CA MET A 263 -33.33 1.86 -29.17
C MET A 263 -32.67 3.06 -29.86
N ARG A 264 -33.55 3.98 -30.26
CA ARG A 264 -33.28 5.23 -30.97
C ARG A 264 -32.20 6.06 -30.27
N GLU A 265 -31.39 6.72 -31.08
CA GLU A 265 -30.50 7.82 -30.68
C GLU A 265 -31.24 8.84 -29.80
N LYS A 266 -30.81 8.93 -28.55
CA LYS A 266 -30.83 10.17 -27.78
C LYS A 266 -29.40 10.47 -27.37
N ALA A 267 -28.95 11.67 -27.69
CA ALA A 267 -27.64 12.20 -27.34
C ALA A 267 -27.34 11.96 -25.85
N MET A 268 -26.19 11.37 -25.55
CA MET A 268 -25.67 11.26 -24.18
C MET A 268 -25.08 12.60 -23.73
N PRO A 269 -25.33 13.03 -22.48
CA PRO A 269 -24.67 14.20 -21.92
C PRO A 269 -23.20 13.88 -21.57
N VAL A 270 -22.34 14.87 -21.79
CA VAL A 270 -20.96 14.90 -21.30
C VAL A 270 -20.99 14.84 -19.77
N GLY A 271 -20.55 13.72 -19.17
CA GLY A 271 -20.52 13.56 -17.71
C GLY A 271 -20.56 12.13 -17.16
N ALA A 272 -20.60 11.08 -17.99
CA ALA A 272 -20.61 9.71 -17.49
C ALA A 272 -19.19 9.20 -17.19
N THR A 273 -18.72 9.35 -15.95
CA THR A 273 -17.60 8.54 -15.45
C THR A 273 -18.09 7.11 -15.22
N SER A 274 -17.68 6.17 -16.06
CA SER A 274 -17.95 4.74 -15.86
C SER A 274 -17.18 4.25 -14.64
N ARG A 275 -17.85 4.07 -13.50
CA ARG A 275 -17.31 3.31 -12.36
C ARG A 275 -17.37 1.83 -12.68
N LEU A 276 -16.29 1.27 -13.22
CA LEU A 276 -16.09 -0.18 -13.25
C LEU A 276 -15.62 -0.63 -11.87
N SER A 277 -16.47 -1.38 -11.18
CA SER A 277 -16.16 -2.01 -9.90
C SER A 277 -15.25 -3.21 -10.15
N CYS A 278 -13.99 -3.11 -9.74
CA CYS A 278 -13.19 -4.31 -9.46
C CYS A 278 -13.83 -4.98 -8.24
N ARG A 279 -14.78 -5.89 -8.47
CA ARG A 279 -15.26 -6.76 -7.40
C ARG A 279 -14.14 -7.73 -7.08
N LEU A 280 -13.50 -7.54 -5.93
CA LEU A 280 -12.74 -8.61 -5.30
C LEU A 280 -13.70 -9.80 -5.09
N PRO A 281 -13.29 -11.04 -5.38
CA PRO A 281 -14.16 -12.20 -5.21
C PRO A 281 -14.56 -12.33 -3.74
N THR A 282 -15.88 -12.31 -3.49
CA THR A 282 -16.51 -12.63 -2.19
C THR A 282 -16.44 -14.11 -1.90
#